data_AF-A0A421BWZ0-F1
#
_entry.id   AF-A0A421BWZ0-F1
#
_cell.length_a   1.000
_cell.length_b   1.000
_cell.length_c   1.000
_cell.angle_alpha   90.00
_cell.angle_beta   90.00
_cell.angle_gamma   90.00
#
_symmetry.space_group_name_H-M   'P 1'
#
loop_
_entity.id
_entity.type
_entity.pdbx_description
1 polymer ?
#
loop_
_entity_poly.entity_id
_entity_poly.type
_entity_poly.pdbx_seq_one_letter_code
_entity_poly.pdbx_strand_id
1 'polypeptide(L)'
;MALPRRGGARFSTNVWPGFVDAMGALLMVLIFVLSIFMIVQSMLRDTITSKENELTALTQQVDGLSQALSLERARAKDLAGQLDAAGQKITDFEAQVASLIAARDAAKADADASAAALKLDKATIEELRAKLKSSGDEVAAMTLALEAERQKAAETLTLLAAAEASEAELKQQLATQMTEAEKAAALRAVAEKALADQTQLSDRNAEKVALLNAQIAALRNQLGELQSVLDAAQARDAASKVQVETLGAQLNAALAQTAAEQKRRAELEAEARKKAEAEAQDLAKYRSEFFGRMSQLLQGREGVRIVGDRFVFSSEVLFQLGSADLSEEGKAQIARVAETFRELASDIPPTISWILEVDGFTDDTPLSGQGAFRDNWELSQARALSVVRYLIDDLGFPPRRLAATGFGQYQPVVGGTSESARAQNRRIELKLTER
;
A
#
# COMPACT_ATOMS: atom_id res chain seq x y z
N MET A 1 108.70 -5.50 76.42
CA MET A 1 109.71 -4.95 75.47
C MET A 1 108.93 -4.34 74.30
N ALA A 2 108.71 -3.03 74.30
CA ALA A 2 109.56 -2.00 73.67
C ALA A 2 109.53 -2.13 72.13
N LEU A 3 108.63 -1.41 71.44
CA LEU A 3 108.78 -0.05 70.88
C LEU A 3 109.24 -0.09 69.38
N PRO A 4 108.93 0.96 68.59
CA PRO A 4 108.32 0.86 67.26
C PRO A 4 109.24 1.41 66.17
N ARG A 5 108.79 1.42 64.90
CA ARG A 5 109.24 2.44 63.94
C ARG A 5 108.28 2.63 62.76
N ARG A 6 108.42 3.82 62.20
CA ARG A 6 107.49 4.65 61.45
C ARG A 6 108.04 4.87 60.04
N GLY A 7 107.17 5.01 59.05
CA GLY A 7 107.38 5.88 57.90
C GLY A 7 107.62 5.20 56.56
N GLY A 8 106.78 5.53 55.57
CA GLY A 8 107.01 5.18 54.17
C GLY A 8 105.79 5.35 53.28
N ALA A 9 105.20 6.55 53.26
CA ALA A 9 104.19 6.89 52.28
C ALA A 9 104.80 6.87 50.86
N ARG A 10 104.23 6.07 49.97
CA ARG A 10 104.29 6.28 48.52
C ARG A 10 102.86 6.48 48.04
N PHE A 11 102.53 7.73 47.76
CA PHE A 11 101.35 8.10 46.98
C PHE A 11 101.48 7.44 45.60
N SER A 12 100.61 6.46 45.31
CA SER A 12 100.12 6.24 43.96
C SER A 12 98.67 6.70 43.95
N THR A 13 98.41 7.85 43.34
CA THR A 13 97.06 8.33 43.05
C THR A 13 96.41 7.39 42.03
N ASN A 14 95.67 6.38 42.51
CA ASN A 14 94.64 5.70 41.71
C ASN A 14 93.30 6.36 42.06
N VAL A 15 92.90 7.35 41.26
CA VAL A 15 91.68 8.16 41.46
C VAL A 15 90.43 7.47 40.89
N TRP A 16 90.38 6.13 40.79
CA TRP A 16 89.26 5.42 40.13
C TRP A 16 88.76 4.16 40.89
N PRO A 17 88.10 4.27 42.08
CA PRO A 17 87.19 3.17 42.51
C PRO A 17 85.78 3.59 42.99
N GLY A 18 85.59 4.73 43.66
CA GLY A 18 84.28 5.11 44.24
C GLY A 18 83.20 5.45 43.21
N PHE A 19 83.62 5.81 42.00
CA PHE A 19 82.71 6.08 40.89
C PHE A 19 82.00 4.81 40.40
N VAL A 20 82.66 3.64 40.45
CA VAL A 20 82.14 2.39 39.88
C VAL A 20 80.99 1.81 40.69
N ASP A 21 81.04 1.90 42.03
CA ASP A 21 80.02 1.33 42.92
C ASP A 21 78.75 2.20 42.99
N ALA A 22 78.93 3.53 43.03
CA ALA A 22 77.83 4.48 42.84
C ALA A 22 77.17 4.32 41.46
N MET A 23 77.95 4.01 40.42
CA MET A 23 77.42 3.68 39.09
C MET A 23 76.64 2.35 39.08
N GLY A 24 77.09 1.32 39.79
CA GLY A 24 76.42 0.02 39.86
C GLY A 24 75.06 0.06 40.58
N ALA A 25 74.98 0.77 41.72
CA ALA A 25 73.71 0.99 42.41
C ALA A 25 72.73 1.84 41.60
N LEU A 26 73.22 2.88 40.91
CA LEU A 26 72.45 3.63 39.92
C LEU A 26 71.94 2.72 38.80
N LEU A 27 72.75 1.77 38.34
CA LEU A 27 72.38 0.80 37.30
C LEU A 27 71.26 -0.15 37.74
N MET A 28 71.31 -0.68 38.97
CA MET A 28 70.25 -1.54 39.53
C MET A 28 68.92 -0.79 39.68
N VAL A 29 68.94 0.44 40.21
CA VAL A 29 67.73 1.27 40.32
C VAL A 29 67.19 1.63 38.94
N LEU A 30 68.08 1.96 38.00
CA LEU A 30 67.71 2.23 36.62
C LEU A 30 67.02 1.01 35.99
N ILE A 31 67.59 -0.19 36.13
CA ILE A 31 67.00 -1.44 35.61
C ILE A 31 65.66 -1.75 36.27
N PHE A 32 65.52 -1.54 37.59
CA PHE A 32 64.25 -1.75 38.30
C PHE A 32 63.16 -0.78 37.84
N VAL A 33 63.48 0.51 37.71
CA VAL A 33 62.56 1.52 37.17
C VAL A 33 62.20 1.21 35.72
N LEU A 34 63.17 0.79 34.90
CA LEU A 34 62.94 0.33 33.53
C LEU A 34 62.05 -0.91 33.47
N SER A 35 62.17 -1.84 34.43
CA SER A 35 61.36 -3.06 34.50
C SER A 35 59.90 -2.76 34.87
N ILE A 36 59.67 -1.93 35.88
CA ILE A 36 58.33 -1.45 36.24
C ILE A 36 57.72 -0.68 35.06
N PHE A 37 58.50 0.20 34.45
CA PHE A 37 58.09 0.94 33.27
C PHE A 37 57.73 -0.01 32.12
N MET A 38 58.51 -1.08 31.88
CA MET A 38 58.18 -2.10 30.88
C MET A 38 56.88 -2.85 31.18
N ILE A 39 56.63 -3.23 32.44
CA ILE A 39 55.40 -3.94 32.83
C ILE A 39 54.18 -3.02 32.67
N VAL A 40 54.29 -1.76 33.13
CA VAL A 40 53.23 -0.75 32.96
C VAL A 40 52.99 -0.45 31.49
N GLN A 41 54.05 -0.32 30.68
CA GLN A 41 53.94 -0.17 29.24
C GLN A 41 53.33 -1.41 28.56
N SER A 42 53.61 -2.62 29.05
CA SER A 42 53.00 -3.86 28.54
C SER A 42 51.51 -3.90 28.86
N MET A 43 51.10 -3.61 30.09
CA MET A 43 49.69 -3.57 30.48
C MET A 43 48.91 -2.47 29.75
N LEU A 44 49.51 -1.29 29.57
CA LEU A 44 48.93 -0.21 28.75
C LEU A 44 48.80 -0.63 27.30
N ARG A 45 49.82 -1.29 26.73
CA ARG A 45 49.78 -1.83 25.37
C ARG A 45 48.66 -2.86 25.22
N ASP A 46 48.56 -3.83 26.14
CA ASP A 46 47.52 -4.85 26.12
C ASP A 46 46.11 -4.22 26.26
N THR A 47 45.97 -3.21 27.12
CA THR A 47 44.69 -2.48 27.29
C THR A 47 44.31 -1.69 26.05
N ILE A 48 45.28 -1.01 25.41
CA ILE A 48 45.06 -0.24 24.18
C ILE A 48 44.71 -1.20 23.04
N THR A 49 45.46 -2.28 22.85
CA THR A 49 45.18 -3.29 21.82
C THR A 49 43.80 -3.94 22.05
N SER A 50 43.43 -4.22 23.30
CA SER A 50 42.09 -4.72 23.62
C SER A 50 40.99 -3.71 23.26
N LYS A 51 41.18 -2.42 23.54
CA LYS A 51 40.21 -1.36 23.24
C LYS A 51 40.14 -1.07 21.73
N GLU A 52 41.24 -1.20 21.03
CA GLU A 52 41.34 -1.08 19.57
C GLU A 52 40.56 -2.22 18.90
N ASN A 53 40.71 -3.45 19.39
CA ASN A 53 39.89 -4.59 18.95
C ASN A 53 38.38 -4.37 19.22
N GLU A 54 38.00 -3.85 20.40
CA GLU A 54 36.61 -3.49 20.69
C GLU A 54 36.07 -2.42 19.73
N LEU A 55 36.86 -1.38 19.42
CA LEU A 55 36.50 -0.32 18.47
C LEU A 55 36.35 -0.84 17.04
N THR A 56 37.24 -1.73 16.60
CA THR A 56 37.11 -2.40 15.30
C THR A 56 35.83 -3.23 15.24
N ALA A 57 35.53 -3.99 16.30
CA ALA A 57 34.29 -4.76 16.39
C ALA A 57 33.05 -3.85 16.37
N LEU A 58 33.08 -2.71 17.07
CA LEU A 58 31.98 -1.74 17.09
C LEU A 58 31.80 -1.05 15.73
N THR A 59 32.89 -0.75 15.02
CA THR A 59 32.85 -0.15 13.68
C THR A 59 32.24 -1.12 12.67
N GLN A 60 32.66 -2.39 12.70
CA GLN A 60 32.03 -3.44 11.90
C GLN A 60 30.54 -3.61 12.22
N GLN A 61 30.14 -3.48 13.49
CA GLN A 61 28.72 -3.48 13.87
C GLN A 61 27.97 -2.28 13.28
N VAL A 62 28.53 -1.07 13.32
CA VAL A 62 27.90 0.14 12.76
C VAL A 62 27.76 0.04 11.24
N ASP A 63 28.78 -0.44 10.54
CA ASP A 63 28.72 -0.66 9.09
C ASP A 63 27.68 -1.72 8.74
N GLY A 64 27.63 -2.81 9.50
CA GLY A 64 26.59 -3.83 9.38
C GLY A 64 25.18 -3.27 9.59
N LEU A 65 25.00 -2.39 10.59
CA LEU A 65 23.73 -1.72 10.85
C LEU A 65 23.34 -0.73 9.74
N SER A 66 24.30 0.01 9.18
CA SER A 66 24.07 0.93 8.06
C SER A 66 23.66 0.19 6.78
N GLN A 67 24.34 -0.92 6.48
CA GLN A 67 23.95 -1.81 5.38
C GLN A 67 22.57 -2.42 5.60
N ALA A 68 22.27 -2.88 6.83
CA ALA A 68 20.95 -3.38 7.17
C ALA A 68 19.87 -2.29 7.00
N LEU A 69 20.13 -1.06 7.44
CA LEU A 69 19.20 0.06 7.30
C LEU A 69 18.96 0.46 5.83
N SER A 70 20.00 0.44 4.99
CA SER A 70 19.84 0.73 3.56
C SER A 70 19.05 -0.36 2.85
N LEU A 71 19.27 -1.63 3.21
CA LEU A 71 18.48 -2.76 2.73
C LEU A 71 17.02 -2.64 3.18
N GLU A 72 16.77 -2.28 4.44
CA GLU A 72 15.40 -2.05 4.94
C GLU A 72 14.71 -0.88 4.23
N ARG A 73 15.43 0.23 3.95
CA ARG A 73 14.87 1.32 3.14
C ARG A 73 14.54 0.88 1.71
N ALA A 74 15.40 0.08 1.09
CA ALA A 74 15.15 -0.48 -0.24
C ALA A 74 13.92 -1.41 -0.23
N ARG A 75 13.80 -2.29 0.77
CA ARG A 75 12.61 -3.13 1.00
C ARG A 75 11.36 -2.29 1.21
N ALA A 76 11.42 -1.24 2.02
CA ALA A 76 10.28 -0.36 2.26
C ALA A 76 9.79 0.34 0.99
N LYS A 77 10.72 0.78 0.12
CA LYS A 77 10.39 1.35 -1.18
C LYS A 77 9.76 0.32 -2.13
N ASP A 78 10.30 -0.91 -2.15
CA ASP A 78 9.73 -2.01 -2.93
C ASP A 78 8.32 -2.37 -2.45
N LEU A 79 8.13 -2.51 -1.14
CA LEU A 79 6.83 -2.73 -0.49
C LEU A 79 5.83 -1.62 -0.81
N ALA A 80 6.25 -0.35 -0.81
CA ALA A 80 5.41 0.77 -1.21
C ALA A 80 4.97 0.64 -2.68
N GLY A 81 5.89 0.30 -3.59
CA GLY A 81 5.56 0.04 -5.00
C GLY A 81 4.62 -1.16 -5.19
N GLN A 82 4.81 -2.23 -4.41
CA GLN A 82 3.91 -3.39 -4.41
C GLN A 82 2.52 -3.02 -3.89
N LEU A 83 2.42 -2.15 -2.87
CA LEU A 83 1.16 -1.67 -2.32
C LEU A 83 0.39 -0.80 -3.33
N ASP A 84 1.09 0.09 -4.04
CA ASP A 84 0.50 0.90 -5.10
C ASP A 84 -0.03 0.01 -6.24
N ALA A 85 0.76 -0.97 -6.67
CA ALA A 85 0.35 -1.94 -7.69
C ALA A 85 -0.84 -2.80 -7.23
N ALA A 86 -0.88 -3.20 -5.95
CA ALA A 86 -2.02 -3.90 -5.37
C ALA A 86 -3.27 -3.01 -5.31
N GLY A 87 -3.12 -1.73 -4.96
CA GLY A 87 -4.21 -0.74 -4.97
C GLY A 87 -4.80 -0.53 -6.37
N GLN A 88 -3.96 -0.47 -7.40
CA GLN A 88 -4.42 -0.42 -8.79
C GLN A 88 -5.20 -1.69 -9.18
N LYS A 89 -4.68 -2.88 -8.84
CA LYS A 89 -5.40 -4.14 -9.08
C LYS A 89 -6.74 -4.23 -8.36
N ILE A 90 -6.84 -3.72 -7.14
CA ILE A 90 -8.11 -3.65 -6.40
C ILE A 90 -9.09 -2.74 -7.12
N THR A 91 -8.65 -1.55 -7.56
CA THR A 91 -9.48 -0.61 -8.31
C THR A 91 -10.01 -1.23 -9.61
N ASP A 92 -9.14 -1.94 -10.35
CA ASP A 92 -9.52 -2.65 -11.57
C ASP A 92 -10.52 -3.79 -11.28
N PHE A 93 -10.31 -4.52 -10.18
CA PHE A 93 -11.20 -5.60 -9.76
C PHE A 93 -12.57 -5.06 -9.32
N GLU A 94 -12.61 -3.95 -8.60
CA GLU A 94 -13.86 -3.25 -8.22
C GLU A 94 -14.63 -2.81 -9.47
N ALA A 95 -13.94 -2.25 -10.47
CA ALA A 95 -14.56 -1.89 -11.75
C ALA A 95 -15.11 -3.12 -12.50
N GLN A 96 -14.39 -4.25 -12.51
CA GLN A 96 -14.87 -5.50 -13.10
C GLN A 96 -16.08 -6.06 -12.36
N VAL A 97 -16.07 -6.07 -11.03
CA VAL A 97 -17.20 -6.53 -10.22
C VAL A 97 -18.43 -5.66 -10.47
N ALA A 98 -18.29 -4.34 -10.54
CA ALA A 98 -19.40 -3.44 -10.85
C ALA A 98 -19.99 -3.75 -12.25
N SER A 99 -19.14 -3.98 -13.25
CA SER A 99 -19.56 -4.39 -14.59
C SER A 99 -20.29 -5.74 -14.60
N LEU A 100 -19.79 -6.74 -13.88
CA LEU A 100 -20.42 -8.06 -13.77
C LEU A 100 -21.75 -8.00 -13.03
N ILE A 101 -21.87 -7.17 -11.99
CA ILE A 101 -23.14 -6.92 -11.29
C ILE A 101 -24.16 -6.31 -12.25
N ALA A 102 -23.76 -5.28 -13.01
CA ALA A 102 -24.65 -4.66 -14.00
C ALA A 102 -25.09 -5.65 -15.09
N ALA A 103 -24.16 -6.48 -15.59
CA ALA A 103 -24.46 -7.51 -16.58
C ALA A 103 -25.40 -8.60 -16.03
N ARG A 104 -25.17 -9.05 -14.79
CA ARG A 104 -26.06 -10.01 -14.10
C ARG A 104 -27.46 -9.44 -13.94
N ASP A 105 -27.58 -8.18 -13.53
CA ASP A 105 -28.87 -7.53 -13.29
C ASP A 105 -29.65 -7.33 -14.58
N ALA A 106 -28.96 -6.96 -15.68
CA ALA A 106 -29.54 -6.92 -17.01
C ALA A 106 -30.02 -8.31 -17.46
N ALA A 107 -29.18 -9.34 -17.33
CA ALA A 107 -29.55 -10.71 -17.67
C ALA A 107 -30.73 -11.24 -16.84
N LYS A 108 -30.80 -10.86 -15.56
CA LYS A 108 -31.92 -11.21 -14.69
C LYS A 108 -33.20 -10.52 -15.12
N ALA A 109 -33.15 -9.23 -15.46
CA ALA A 109 -34.30 -8.50 -15.99
C ALA A 109 -34.83 -9.13 -17.29
N ASP A 110 -33.94 -9.52 -18.21
CA ASP A 110 -34.30 -10.22 -19.45
C ASP A 110 -34.92 -11.60 -19.18
N ALA A 111 -34.37 -12.34 -18.21
CA ALA A 111 -34.92 -13.63 -17.81
C ALA A 111 -36.32 -13.50 -17.17
N ASP A 112 -36.52 -12.50 -16.30
CA ASP A 112 -37.80 -12.22 -15.67
C ASP A 112 -38.84 -11.77 -16.71
N ALA A 113 -38.44 -10.94 -17.68
CA ALA A 113 -39.29 -10.54 -18.81
C ALA A 113 -39.68 -11.75 -19.69
N SER A 114 -38.72 -12.62 -20.00
CA SER A 114 -38.97 -13.84 -20.78
C SER A 114 -39.88 -14.82 -20.02
N ALA A 115 -39.70 -14.96 -18.71
CA ALA A 115 -40.56 -15.79 -17.86
C ALA A 115 -41.99 -15.24 -17.78
N ALA A 116 -42.16 -13.92 -17.75
CA ALA A 116 -43.46 -13.28 -17.81
C ALA A 116 -44.15 -13.51 -19.17
N ALA A 117 -43.41 -13.37 -20.28
CA ALA A 117 -43.92 -13.66 -21.62
C ALA A 117 -44.38 -15.12 -21.76
N LEU A 118 -43.58 -16.08 -21.30
CA LEU A 118 -43.95 -17.51 -21.34
C LEU A 118 -45.20 -17.83 -20.50
N LYS A 119 -45.40 -17.15 -19.37
CA LYS A 119 -46.64 -17.31 -18.58
C LYS A 119 -47.85 -16.78 -19.34
N LEU A 120 -47.72 -15.65 -20.02
CA LEU A 120 -48.78 -15.08 -20.86
C LEU A 120 -49.10 -16.02 -22.03
N ASP A 121 -48.08 -16.52 -22.72
CA ASP A 121 -48.23 -17.49 -23.82
C ASP A 121 -48.90 -18.78 -23.34
N LYS A 122 -48.52 -19.30 -22.17
CA LYS A 122 -49.17 -20.47 -21.61
C LYS A 122 -50.65 -20.23 -21.31
N ALA A 123 -50.99 -19.07 -20.73
CA ALA A 123 -52.38 -18.71 -20.43
C ALA A 123 -53.22 -18.57 -21.72
N THR A 124 -52.67 -17.94 -22.76
CA THR A 124 -53.35 -17.81 -24.06
C THR A 124 -53.53 -19.16 -24.75
N ILE A 125 -52.55 -20.07 -24.67
CA ILE A 125 -52.67 -21.43 -25.20
C ILE A 125 -53.76 -22.22 -24.44
N GLU A 126 -53.84 -22.09 -23.12
CA GLU A 126 -54.90 -22.74 -22.32
C GLU A 126 -56.29 -22.21 -22.70
N GLU A 127 -56.42 -20.89 -22.91
CA GLU A 127 -57.68 -20.28 -23.38
C GLU A 127 -58.05 -20.76 -24.79
N LEU A 128 -57.10 -20.80 -25.72
CA LEU A 128 -57.33 -21.29 -27.08
C LEU A 128 -57.73 -22.77 -27.10
N ARG A 129 -57.13 -23.61 -26.24
CA ARG A 129 -57.53 -25.01 -26.07
C ARG A 129 -58.95 -25.14 -25.53
N ALA A 130 -59.32 -24.32 -24.56
CA ALA A 130 -60.68 -24.30 -24.02
C ALA A 130 -61.71 -23.91 -25.11
N LYS A 131 -61.41 -22.88 -25.91
CA LYS A 131 -62.24 -22.47 -27.06
C LYS A 131 -62.36 -23.57 -28.10
N LEU A 132 -61.24 -24.20 -28.49
CA LEU A 132 -61.24 -25.30 -29.47
C LEU A 132 -62.08 -26.48 -28.99
N LYS A 133 -61.97 -26.84 -27.71
CA LYS A 133 -62.80 -27.89 -27.10
C LYS A 133 -64.28 -27.52 -27.15
N SER A 134 -64.64 -26.29 -26.74
CA SER A 134 -66.03 -25.81 -26.81
C SER A 134 -66.59 -25.87 -28.23
N SER A 135 -65.84 -25.42 -29.23
CA SER A 135 -66.26 -25.52 -30.63
C SER A 135 -66.37 -26.97 -31.11
N GLY A 136 -65.50 -27.87 -30.63
CA GLY A 136 -65.61 -29.30 -30.90
C GLY A 136 -66.90 -29.91 -30.31
N ASP A 137 -67.21 -29.56 -29.06
CA ASP A 137 -68.43 -29.99 -28.37
C ASP A 137 -69.69 -29.45 -29.09
N GLU A 138 -69.66 -28.19 -29.58
CA GLU A 138 -70.72 -27.59 -30.39
C GLU A 138 -70.92 -28.32 -31.73
N VAL A 139 -69.84 -28.66 -32.44
CA VAL A 139 -69.93 -29.41 -33.71
C VAL A 139 -70.46 -30.83 -33.47
N ALA A 140 -70.04 -31.49 -32.40
CA ALA A 140 -70.56 -32.81 -32.03
C ALA A 140 -72.06 -32.74 -31.68
N ALA A 141 -72.48 -31.73 -30.93
CA ALA A 141 -73.89 -31.49 -30.62
C ALA A 141 -74.70 -31.18 -31.89
N MET A 142 -74.17 -30.37 -32.81
CA MET A 142 -74.83 -30.06 -34.08
C MET A 142 -74.94 -31.30 -34.97
N THR A 143 -73.93 -32.17 -34.97
CA THR A 143 -73.94 -33.44 -35.70
C THR A 143 -75.00 -34.39 -35.14
N LEU A 144 -75.06 -34.56 -33.82
CA LEU A 144 -76.09 -35.37 -33.15
C LEU A 144 -77.50 -34.81 -33.37
N ALA A 145 -77.66 -33.49 -33.33
CA ALA A 145 -78.93 -32.83 -33.63
C ALA A 145 -79.34 -33.06 -35.09
N LEU A 146 -78.41 -32.97 -36.04
CA LEU A 146 -78.65 -33.26 -37.45
C LEU A 146 -79.01 -34.74 -37.66
N GLU A 147 -78.33 -35.68 -37.00
CA GLU A 147 -78.63 -37.11 -37.04
C GLU A 147 -80.03 -37.40 -36.48
N ALA A 148 -80.38 -36.77 -35.35
CA ALA A 148 -81.70 -36.86 -34.75
C ALA A 148 -82.80 -36.26 -35.65
N GLU A 149 -82.54 -35.12 -36.30
CA GLU A 149 -83.46 -34.56 -37.29
C GLU A 149 -83.55 -35.42 -38.55
N ARG A 150 -82.48 -36.11 -38.96
CA ARG A 150 -82.54 -37.10 -40.06
C ARG A 150 -83.34 -38.33 -39.66
N GLN A 151 -83.20 -38.81 -38.42
CA GLN A 151 -84.02 -39.91 -37.90
C GLN A 151 -85.48 -39.49 -37.81
N LYS A 152 -85.79 -38.31 -37.27
CA LYS A 152 -87.15 -37.76 -37.31
C LYS A 152 -87.65 -37.59 -38.73
N ALA A 153 -86.83 -37.11 -39.67
CA ALA A 153 -87.22 -36.99 -41.07
C ALA A 153 -87.51 -38.37 -41.68
N ALA A 154 -86.69 -39.38 -41.39
CA ALA A 154 -86.92 -40.76 -41.80
C ALA A 154 -88.19 -41.34 -41.17
N GLU A 155 -88.39 -41.16 -39.87
CA GLU A 155 -89.61 -41.56 -39.15
C GLU A 155 -90.82 -40.82 -39.70
N THR A 156 -90.74 -39.52 -40.00
CA THR A 156 -91.83 -38.75 -40.60
C THR A 156 -92.11 -39.19 -42.03
N LEU A 157 -91.11 -39.59 -42.83
CA LEU A 157 -91.32 -40.17 -44.15
C LEU A 157 -91.93 -41.57 -44.05
N THR A 158 -91.55 -42.35 -43.04
CA THR A 158 -92.12 -43.67 -42.75
C THR A 158 -93.55 -43.55 -42.24
N LEU A 159 -93.80 -42.56 -41.39
CA LEU A 159 -95.12 -42.17 -40.89
C LEU A 159 -95.94 -41.50 -41.98
N LEU A 160 -95.36 -40.81 -42.96
CA LEU A 160 -96.07 -40.23 -44.10
C LEU A 160 -96.43 -41.34 -45.09
N ALA A 161 -95.53 -42.30 -45.34
CA ALA A 161 -95.84 -43.50 -46.12
C ALA A 161 -96.91 -44.36 -45.42
N ALA A 162 -96.83 -44.51 -44.10
CA ALA A 162 -97.86 -45.13 -43.28
C ALA A 162 -99.13 -44.27 -43.18
N ALA A 163 -99.01 -42.94 -43.23
CA ALA A 163 -100.14 -42.01 -43.22
C ALA A 163 -100.84 -41.98 -44.56
N GLU A 164 -100.16 -42.11 -45.70
CA GLU A 164 -100.75 -42.26 -47.04
C GLU A 164 -101.41 -43.64 -47.18
N ALA A 165 -100.78 -44.69 -46.65
CA ALA A 165 -101.39 -46.02 -46.54
C ALA A 165 -102.61 -46.01 -45.60
N SER A 166 -102.51 -45.32 -44.47
CA SER A 166 -103.60 -45.15 -43.52
C SER A 166 -104.59 -44.08 -43.93
N GLU A 167 -104.33 -43.14 -44.84
CA GLU A 167 -105.30 -42.18 -45.37
C GLU A 167 -106.20 -42.90 -46.38
N ALA A 168 -105.65 -43.86 -47.12
CA ALA A 168 -106.42 -44.82 -47.91
C ALA A 168 -107.29 -45.73 -47.01
N GLU A 169 -106.80 -46.12 -45.83
CA GLU A 169 -107.51 -46.95 -44.85
C GLU A 169 -108.47 -46.14 -43.93
N LEU A 170 -108.13 -44.88 -43.63
CA LEU A 170 -108.87 -43.92 -42.80
C LEU A 170 -109.93 -43.19 -43.62
N LYS A 171 -109.81 -43.02 -44.94
CA LYS A 171 -110.99 -42.68 -45.76
C LYS A 171 -112.06 -43.77 -45.68
N GLN A 172 -111.69 -45.00 -45.32
CA GLN A 172 -112.60 -46.12 -45.08
C GLN A 172 -113.02 -46.26 -43.60
N GLN A 173 -112.21 -45.81 -42.64
CA GLN A 173 -112.47 -45.92 -41.18
C GLN A 173 -112.90 -44.61 -40.47
N LEU A 174 -112.71 -43.43 -41.08
CA LEU A 174 -113.22 -42.13 -40.64
C LEU A 174 -114.74 -42.00 -40.89
N ALA A 175 -115.45 -43.13 -40.92
CA ALA A 175 -116.88 -43.22 -40.67
C ALA A 175 -117.19 -43.52 -39.18
N THR A 176 -116.18 -43.80 -38.34
CA THR A 176 -116.41 -44.24 -36.95
C THR A 176 -115.38 -43.68 -35.95
N GLN A 177 -115.72 -42.53 -35.38
CA GLN A 177 -115.47 -41.98 -34.03
C GLN A 177 -114.19 -42.41 -33.26
N MET A 178 -113.22 -41.48 -33.13
CA MET A 178 -112.32 -41.43 -31.95
C MET A 178 -112.97 -40.60 -30.83
N THR A 179 -112.93 -41.11 -29.60
CA THR A 179 -113.51 -40.47 -28.41
C THR A 179 -112.58 -39.43 -27.76
N GLU A 180 -113.14 -38.36 -27.19
CA GLU A 180 -112.41 -37.25 -26.55
C GLU A 180 -111.40 -37.66 -25.45
N ALA A 181 -111.57 -38.83 -24.84
CA ALA A 181 -110.71 -39.34 -23.78
C ALA A 181 -109.25 -39.60 -24.23
N GLU A 182 -109.04 -40.01 -25.48
CA GLU A 182 -107.70 -40.29 -26.03
C GLU A 182 -106.92 -38.99 -26.29
N LYS A 183 -107.62 -37.91 -26.68
CA LYS A 183 -107.02 -36.57 -26.83
C LYS A 183 -106.56 -35.99 -25.49
N ALA A 184 -107.34 -36.19 -24.42
CA ALA A 184 -106.98 -35.73 -23.09
C ALA A 184 -105.76 -36.47 -22.50
N ALA A 185 -105.65 -37.78 -22.75
CA ALA A 185 -104.50 -38.58 -22.33
C ALA A 185 -103.20 -38.17 -23.05
N ALA A 186 -103.27 -37.92 -24.36
CA ALA A 186 -102.13 -37.46 -25.14
C ALA A 186 -101.62 -36.07 -24.69
N LEU A 187 -102.52 -35.13 -24.43
CA LEU A 187 -102.16 -33.80 -23.91
C LEU A 187 -101.50 -33.87 -22.54
N ARG A 188 -101.98 -34.74 -21.65
CA ARG A 188 -101.39 -34.94 -20.32
C ARG A 188 -99.98 -35.53 -20.41
N ALA A 189 -99.75 -36.52 -21.27
CA ALA A 189 -98.43 -37.10 -21.48
C ALA A 189 -97.41 -36.06 -22.00
N VAL A 190 -97.84 -35.18 -22.92
CA VAL A 190 -97.00 -34.07 -23.41
C VAL A 190 -96.68 -33.07 -22.30
N ALA A 191 -97.66 -32.73 -21.46
CA ALA A 191 -97.46 -31.82 -20.33
C ALA A 191 -96.52 -32.40 -19.26
N GLU A 192 -96.65 -33.69 -18.93
CA GLU A 192 -95.77 -34.39 -17.98
C GLU A 192 -94.33 -34.47 -18.51
N LYS A 193 -94.16 -34.73 -19.82
CA LYS A 193 -92.85 -34.70 -20.48
C LYS A 193 -92.22 -33.31 -20.47
N ALA A 194 -92.99 -32.28 -20.82
CA ALA A 194 -92.51 -30.89 -20.81
C ALA A 194 -92.08 -30.44 -19.41
N LEU A 195 -92.81 -30.86 -18.36
CA LEU A 195 -92.45 -30.60 -16.98
C LEU A 195 -91.16 -31.32 -16.56
N ALA A 196 -90.98 -32.57 -16.98
CA ALA A 196 -89.75 -33.33 -16.73
C ALA A 196 -88.53 -32.68 -17.41
N ASP A 197 -88.67 -32.29 -18.68
CA ASP A 197 -87.61 -31.59 -19.44
C ASP A 197 -87.27 -30.24 -18.78
N GLN A 198 -88.27 -29.49 -18.34
CA GLN A 198 -88.08 -28.21 -17.64
C GLN A 198 -87.37 -28.38 -16.30
N THR A 199 -87.69 -29.44 -15.54
CA THR A 199 -87.04 -29.74 -14.26
C THR A 199 -85.57 -30.08 -14.48
N GLN A 200 -85.27 -30.93 -15.45
CA GLN A 200 -83.90 -31.32 -15.78
C GLN A 200 -83.06 -30.12 -16.27
N LEU A 201 -83.66 -29.18 -17.00
CA LEU A 201 -83.00 -27.96 -17.46
C LEU A 201 -82.73 -26.99 -16.29
N SER A 202 -83.66 -26.90 -15.33
CA SER A 202 -83.47 -26.15 -14.08
C SER A 202 -82.31 -26.71 -13.26
N ASP A 203 -82.20 -28.04 -13.13
CA ASP A 203 -81.11 -28.69 -12.39
C ASP A 203 -79.74 -28.42 -13.03
N ARG A 204 -79.63 -28.55 -14.36
CA ARG A 204 -78.39 -28.19 -15.08
C ARG A 204 -78.01 -26.73 -14.92
N ASN A 205 -79.00 -25.83 -14.90
CA ASN A 205 -78.75 -24.41 -14.66
C ASN A 205 -78.26 -24.16 -13.23
N ALA A 206 -78.83 -24.85 -12.23
CA ALA A 206 -78.39 -24.76 -10.84
C ALA A 206 -76.94 -25.25 -10.67
N GLU A 207 -76.57 -26.37 -11.30
CA GLU A 207 -75.18 -26.87 -11.33
C GLU A 207 -74.22 -25.87 -11.98
N LYS A 208 -74.62 -25.25 -13.10
CA LYS A 208 -73.80 -24.25 -13.79
C LYS A 208 -73.57 -23.00 -12.93
N VAL A 209 -74.60 -22.53 -12.23
CA VAL A 209 -74.49 -21.41 -11.29
C VAL A 209 -73.57 -21.77 -10.11
N ALA A 210 -73.67 -22.98 -9.57
CA ALA A 210 -72.79 -23.44 -8.50
C ALA A 210 -71.31 -23.47 -8.92
N LEU A 211 -71.03 -23.97 -10.13
CA LEU A 211 -69.67 -24.00 -10.69
C LEU A 211 -69.11 -22.58 -10.90
N LEU A 212 -69.89 -21.67 -11.48
CA LEU A 212 -69.48 -20.28 -11.69
C LEU A 212 -69.20 -19.58 -10.35
N ASN A 213 -70.03 -19.80 -9.33
CA ASN A 213 -69.79 -19.25 -7.99
C ASN A 213 -68.49 -19.79 -7.38
N ALA A 214 -68.20 -21.08 -7.55
CA ALA A 214 -66.93 -21.67 -7.11
C ALA A 214 -65.72 -21.06 -7.85
N GLN A 215 -65.82 -20.83 -9.15
CA GLN A 215 -64.77 -20.17 -9.95
C GLN A 215 -64.56 -18.71 -9.51
N ILE A 216 -65.63 -17.96 -9.27
CA ILE A 216 -65.56 -16.58 -8.76
C ILE A 216 -64.88 -16.53 -7.40
N ALA A 217 -65.17 -17.49 -6.51
CA ALA A 217 -64.50 -17.59 -5.21
C ALA A 217 -62.99 -17.87 -5.35
N ALA A 218 -62.61 -18.79 -6.25
CA ALA A 218 -61.20 -19.08 -6.52
C ALA A 218 -60.45 -17.86 -7.07
N LEU A 219 -61.04 -17.15 -8.04
CA LEU A 219 -60.46 -15.93 -8.61
C LEU A 219 -60.32 -14.82 -7.56
N ARG A 220 -61.30 -14.65 -6.67
CA ARG A 220 -61.21 -13.70 -5.55
C ARG A 220 -60.05 -14.02 -4.61
N ASN A 221 -59.82 -15.30 -4.31
CA ASN A 221 -58.69 -15.73 -3.49
C ASN A 221 -57.35 -15.44 -4.18
N GLN A 222 -57.23 -15.74 -5.49
CA GLN A 222 -56.03 -15.44 -6.27
C GLN A 222 -55.74 -13.93 -6.34
N LEU A 223 -56.78 -13.10 -6.52
CA LEU A 223 -56.63 -11.64 -6.49
C LEU A 223 -56.16 -11.15 -5.12
N GLY A 224 -56.67 -11.72 -4.02
CA GLY A 224 -56.22 -11.40 -2.67
C GLY A 224 -54.75 -11.75 -2.44
N GLU A 225 -54.30 -12.90 -2.93
CA GLU A 225 -52.90 -13.33 -2.84
C GLU A 225 -51.98 -12.40 -3.65
N LEU A 226 -52.36 -12.07 -4.89
CA LEU A 226 -51.60 -11.14 -5.73
C LEU A 226 -51.53 -9.74 -5.11
N GLN A 227 -52.63 -9.26 -4.52
CA GLN A 227 -52.63 -7.98 -3.82
C GLN A 227 -51.67 -7.99 -2.63
N SER A 228 -51.66 -9.07 -1.83
CA SER A 228 -50.73 -9.20 -0.71
C SER A 228 -49.27 -9.22 -1.16
N VAL A 229 -48.95 -9.87 -2.29
CA VAL A 229 -47.59 -9.89 -2.84
C VAL A 229 -47.20 -8.49 -3.35
N LEU A 230 -48.13 -7.78 -4.00
CA LEU A 230 -47.91 -6.41 -4.46
C LEU A 230 -47.64 -5.45 -3.30
N ASP A 231 -48.45 -5.51 -2.24
CA ASP A 231 -48.30 -4.67 -1.05
C ASP A 231 -46.95 -4.95 -0.37
N ALA A 232 -46.55 -6.22 -0.26
CA ALA A 232 -45.25 -6.61 0.28
C ALA A 232 -44.08 -6.12 -0.59
N ALA A 233 -44.20 -6.15 -1.91
CA ALA A 233 -43.21 -5.63 -2.83
C ALA A 233 -43.08 -4.10 -2.72
N GLN A 234 -44.21 -3.38 -2.64
CA GLN A 234 -44.23 -1.93 -2.46
C GLN A 234 -43.59 -1.51 -1.12
N ALA A 235 -43.86 -2.24 -0.04
CA ALA A 235 -43.23 -1.97 1.25
C ALA A 235 -41.70 -2.18 1.21
N ARG A 236 -41.23 -3.22 0.52
CA ARG A 236 -39.79 -3.47 0.31
C ARG A 236 -39.12 -2.40 -0.54
N ASP A 237 -39.79 -1.93 -1.58
CA ASP A 237 -39.29 -0.86 -2.46
C ASP A 237 -39.14 0.46 -1.68
N ALA A 238 -40.16 0.83 -0.91
CA ALA A 238 -40.11 2.00 -0.04
C ALA A 238 -38.96 1.91 0.99
N ALA A 239 -38.77 0.75 1.62
CA ALA A 239 -37.66 0.53 2.55
C ALA A 239 -36.29 0.63 1.87
N SER A 240 -36.16 0.05 0.67
CA SER A 240 -34.92 0.08 -0.12
C SER A 240 -34.59 1.51 -0.54
N LYS A 241 -35.60 2.31 -0.93
CA LYS A 241 -35.42 3.72 -1.29
C LYS A 241 -34.90 4.55 -0.12
N VAL A 242 -35.44 4.37 1.08
CA VAL A 242 -34.94 5.02 2.30
C VAL A 242 -33.49 4.61 2.60
N GLN A 243 -33.15 3.34 2.38
CA GLN A 243 -31.78 2.84 2.57
C GLN A 243 -30.81 3.47 1.57
N VAL A 244 -31.19 3.60 0.30
CA VAL A 244 -30.40 4.26 -0.74
C VAL A 244 -30.18 5.74 -0.41
N GLU A 245 -31.21 6.46 0.03
CA GLU A 245 -31.10 7.86 0.46
C GLU A 245 -30.15 8.01 1.65
N THR A 246 -30.25 7.10 2.64
CA THR A 246 -29.37 7.08 3.82
C THR A 246 -27.92 6.81 3.44
N LEU A 247 -27.67 5.80 2.59
CA LEU A 247 -26.33 5.48 2.09
C LEU A 247 -25.75 6.63 1.25
N GLY A 248 -26.57 7.28 0.43
CA GLY A 248 -26.17 8.47 -0.32
C GLY A 248 -25.74 9.62 0.58
N ALA A 249 -26.48 9.88 1.66
CA ALA A 249 -26.11 10.89 2.65
C ALA A 249 -24.80 10.54 3.38
N GLN A 250 -24.61 9.27 3.77
CA GLN A 250 -23.38 8.79 4.41
C GLN A 250 -22.17 8.90 3.48
N LEU A 251 -22.33 8.54 2.21
CA LEU A 251 -21.26 8.64 1.21
C LEU A 251 -20.85 10.09 0.99
N ASN A 252 -21.81 11.01 0.84
CA ASN A 252 -21.53 12.42 0.67
C ASN A 252 -20.78 13.01 1.88
N ALA A 253 -21.15 12.60 3.11
CA ALA A 253 -20.45 13.01 4.33
C ALA A 253 -19.01 12.47 4.37
N ALA A 254 -18.81 11.20 4.00
CA ALA A 254 -17.47 10.57 3.96
C ALA A 254 -16.56 11.22 2.91
N LEU A 255 -17.10 11.54 1.73
CA LEU A 255 -16.37 12.26 0.67
C LEU A 255 -15.97 13.66 1.13
N ALA A 256 -16.86 14.40 1.80
CA ALA A 256 -16.56 15.72 2.33
C ALA A 256 -15.45 15.66 3.41
N GLN A 257 -15.49 14.65 4.30
CA GLN A 257 -14.47 14.45 5.31
C GLN A 257 -13.10 14.14 4.69
N THR A 258 -13.07 13.25 3.69
CA THR A 258 -11.82 12.88 2.99
C THR A 258 -11.22 14.07 2.26
N ALA A 259 -12.05 14.87 1.58
CA ALA A 259 -11.60 16.09 0.90
C ALA A 259 -11.04 17.12 1.88
N ALA A 260 -11.66 17.28 3.05
CA ALA A 260 -11.17 18.18 4.10
C ALA A 260 -9.82 17.71 4.66
N GLU A 261 -9.63 16.41 4.86
CA GLU A 261 -8.37 15.86 5.35
C GLU A 261 -7.24 15.99 4.31
N GLN A 262 -7.51 15.71 3.04
CA GLN A 262 -6.55 15.89 1.95
C GLN A 262 -6.10 17.35 1.83
N LYS A 263 -7.04 18.29 1.90
CA LYS A 263 -6.72 19.73 1.89
C LYS A 263 -5.82 20.12 3.06
N ARG A 264 -6.12 19.65 4.27
CA ARG A 264 -5.31 19.92 5.46
C ARG A 264 -3.88 19.37 5.33
N ARG A 265 -3.71 18.17 4.76
CA ARG A 265 -2.38 17.60 4.51
C ARG A 265 -1.59 18.44 3.51
N ALA A 266 -2.22 18.85 2.41
CA ALA A 266 -1.57 19.68 1.40
C ALA A 266 -1.14 21.06 1.95
N GLU A 267 -1.95 21.66 2.83
CA GLU A 267 -1.60 22.93 3.50
C GLU A 267 -0.38 22.78 4.42
N LEU A 268 -0.33 21.71 5.22
CA LEU A 268 0.80 21.41 6.11
C LEU A 268 2.10 21.14 5.32
N GLU A 269 2.00 20.40 4.22
CA GLU A 269 3.15 20.14 3.34
C GLU A 269 3.67 21.41 2.68
N ALA A 270 2.76 22.28 2.22
CA ALA A 270 3.13 23.57 1.64
C ALA A 270 3.81 24.49 2.65
N GLU A 271 3.34 24.51 3.89
CA GLU A 271 3.96 25.27 4.98
C GLU A 271 5.34 24.73 5.35
N ALA A 272 5.47 23.40 5.50
CA ALA A 272 6.75 22.75 5.77
C ALA A 272 7.77 23.03 4.67
N ARG A 273 7.35 22.99 3.39
CA ARG A 273 8.21 23.30 2.26
C ARG A 273 8.69 24.75 2.28
N LYS A 274 7.80 25.71 2.54
CA LYS A 274 8.18 27.14 2.65
C LYS A 274 9.19 27.36 3.78
N LYS A 275 9.00 26.69 4.92
CA LYS A 275 9.93 26.79 6.05
C LYS A 275 11.30 26.22 5.70
N ALA A 276 11.37 25.04 5.08
CA ALA A 276 12.62 24.44 4.64
C ALA A 276 13.35 25.31 3.59
N GLU A 277 12.60 25.91 2.67
CA GLU A 277 13.18 26.83 1.67
C GLU A 277 13.76 28.09 2.32
N ALA A 278 13.06 28.68 3.29
CA ALA A 278 13.56 29.82 4.04
C ALA A 278 14.83 29.46 4.84
N GLU A 279 14.84 28.31 5.52
CA GLU A 279 16.01 27.83 6.28
C GLU A 279 17.22 27.58 5.35
N ALA A 280 17.01 27.02 4.16
CA ALA A 280 18.06 26.83 3.16
C ALA A 280 18.61 28.15 2.61
N GLN A 281 17.75 29.14 2.36
CA GLN A 281 18.17 30.48 1.92
C GLN A 281 18.98 31.20 3.00
N ASP A 282 18.51 31.14 4.26
CA ASP A 282 19.22 31.71 5.40
C ASP A 282 20.59 31.05 5.57
N LEU A 283 20.66 29.72 5.53
CA LEU A 283 21.92 28.99 5.59
C LEU A 283 22.87 29.39 4.45
N ALA A 284 22.37 29.53 3.22
CA ALA A 284 23.20 29.97 2.09
C ALA A 284 23.77 31.39 2.28
N LYS A 285 22.99 32.31 2.85
CA LYS A 285 23.44 33.66 3.20
C LYS A 285 24.52 33.62 4.28
N TYR A 286 24.26 32.94 5.39
CA TYR A 286 25.23 32.80 6.48
C TYR A 286 26.50 32.13 6.00
N ARG A 287 26.39 31.08 5.18
CA ARG A 287 27.52 30.41 4.56
C ARG A 287 28.39 31.40 3.79
N SER A 288 27.79 32.25 2.96
CA SER A 288 28.52 33.25 2.16
C SER A 288 29.22 34.31 3.02
N GLU A 289 28.52 34.87 4.03
CA GLU A 289 29.09 35.84 4.96
C GLU A 289 30.19 35.23 5.85
N PHE A 290 29.96 34.00 6.31
CA PHE A 290 30.90 33.19 7.09
C PHE A 290 32.18 32.94 6.29
N PHE A 291 32.06 32.46 5.05
CA PHE A 291 33.21 32.22 4.19
C PHE A 291 33.95 33.50 3.84
N GLY A 292 33.25 34.62 3.61
CA GLY A 292 33.88 35.92 3.39
C GLY A 292 34.78 36.34 4.56
N ARG A 293 34.24 36.30 5.79
CA ARG A 293 34.99 36.65 7.02
C ARG A 293 36.15 35.68 7.28
N MET A 294 35.90 34.39 7.16
CA MET A 294 36.92 33.36 7.36
C MET A 294 38.04 33.47 6.30
N SER A 295 37.68 33.70 5.04
CA SER A 295 38.63 33.91 3.95
C SER A 295 39.57 35.09 4.24
N GLN A 296 39.02 36.22 4.70
CA GLN A 296 39.80 37.40 5.05
C GLN A 296 40.78 37.13 6.20
N LEU A 297 40.38 36.35 7.22
CA LEU A 297 41.22 36.02 8.37
C LEU A 297 42.32 34.99 8.05
N LEU A 298 42.07 34.13 7.07
CA LEU A 298 43.00 33.08 6.61
C LEU A 298 43.83 33.49 5.39
N GLN A 299 43.56 34.65 4.78
CA GLN A 299 44.28 35.15 3.62
C GLN A 299 45.77 35.39 3.94
N GLY A 300 46.67 34.87 3.09
CA GLY A 300 48.11 35.04 3.25
C GLY A 300 48.76 34.09 4.26
N ARG A 301 48.02 33.13 4.82
CA ARG A 301 48.59 32.09 5.70
C ARG A 301 49.16 30.93 4.89
N GLU A 302 50.32 30.43 5.28
CA GLU A 302 50.92 29.24 4.67
C GLU A 302 50.12 27.97 5.04
N GLY A 303 49.88 27.12 4.03
CA GLY A 303 49.27 25.79 4.21
C GLY A 303 47.75 25.69 4.02
N VAL A 304 47.04 26.81 3.83
CA VAL A 304 45.59 26.80 3.56
C VAL A 304 45.28 27.50 2.24
N ARG A 305 44.61 26.80 1.33
CA ARG A 305 44.10 27.35 0.07
C ARG A 305 42.58 27.46 0.12
N ILE A 306 42.03 28.54 -0.41
CA ILE A 306 40.60 28.77 -0.43
C ILE A 306 40.11 28.54 -1.86
N VAL A 307 39.18 27.59 -2.03
CA VAL A 307 38.57 27.26 -3.35
C VAL A 307 37.06 27.29 -3.19
N GLY A 308 36.41 28.33 -3.72
CA GLY A 308 34.97 28.52 -3.55
C GLY A 308 34.59 28.66 -2.07
N ASP A 309 33.78 27.73 -1.57
CA ASP A 309 33.32 27.63 -0.19
C ASP A 309 34.05 26.51 0.59
N ARG A 310 35.30 26.22 0.22
CA ARG A 310 36.08 25.14 0.83
C ARG A 310 37.46 25.61 1.26
N PHE A 311 37.86 25.19 2.45
CA PHE A 311 39.22 25.35 2.95
C PHE A 311 40.01 24.09 2.64
N VAL A 312 40.95 24.20 1.70
CA VAL A 312 41.73 23.10 1.18
C VAL A 312 43.10 23.09 1.85
N PHE A 313 43.44 21.97 2.47
CA PHE A 313 44.71 21.72 3.12
C PHE A 313 45.46 20.63 2.36
N SER A 314 46.76 20.83 2.12
CA SER A 314 47.61 19.80 1.53
C SER A 314 47.84 18.66 2.52
N SER A 315 47.60 17.42 2.10
CA SER A 315 47.71 16.27 3.00
C SER A 315 49.14 16.05 3.52
N GLU A 316 50.17 16.49 2.82
CA GLU A 316 51.58 16.38 3.26
C GLU A 316 51.92 17.30 4.44
N VAL A 317 51.14 18.36 4.61
CA VAL A 317 51.32 19.30 5.72
C VAL A 317 50.58 18.80 6.95
N LEU A 318 49.41 18.17 6.73
CA LEU A 318 48.58 17.64 7.81
C LEU A 318 49.03 16.26 8.31
N PHE A 319 49.56 15.40 7.43
CA PHE A 319 49.85 14.01 7.72
C PHE A 319 51.25 13.63 7.26
N GLN A 320 51.82 12.63 7.93
CA GLN A 320 53.00 11.95 7.42
C GLN A 320 52.65 11.15 6.14
N LEU A 321 53.64 10.94 5.27
CA LEU A 321 53.43 10.25 3.99
C LEU A 321 52.89 8.83 4.22
N GLY A 322 51.75 8.52 3.60
CA GLY A 322 51.08 7.22 3.76
C GLY A 322 50.40 6.98 5.11
N SER A 323 50.41 7.95 6.04
CA SER A 323 49.71 7.86 7.33
C SER A 323 48.40 8.67 7.35
N ALA A 324 47.52 8.33 8.29
CA ALA A 324 46.37 9.13 8.70
C ALA A 324 46.59 9.83 10.06
N ASP A 325 47.77 9.69 10.65
CA ASP A 325 48.13 10.39 11.89
C ASP A 325 48.51 11.84 11.58
N LEU A 326 47.88 12.77 12.31
CA LEU A 326 48.17 14.19 12.17
C LEU A 326 49.57 14.50 12.69
N SER A 327 50.36 15.22 11.89
CA SER A 327 51.63 15.81 12.33
C SER A 327 51.38 16.92 13.36
N GLU A 328 52.40 17.29 14.13
CA GLU A 328 52.28 18.40 15.09
C GLU A 328 52.03 19.73 14.37
N GLU A 329 52.64 19.92 13.19
CA GLU A 329 52.38 21.05 12.31
C GLU A 329 50.92 21.04 11.80
N GLY A 330 50.40 19.87 11.43
CA GLY A 330 49.03 19.66 11.00
C GLY A 330 48.01 19.96 12.08
N LYS A 331 48.24 19.46 13.30
CA LYS A 331 47.45 19.78 14.50
C LYS A 331 47.40 21.28 14.76
N ALA A 332 48.54 21.96 14.66
CA ALA A 332 48.60 23.41 14.85
C ALA A 332 47.82 24.17 13.76
N GLN A 333 47.83 23.69 12.50
CA GLN A 333 47.04 24.28 11.42
C GLN A 333 45.53 24.11 11.64
N ILE A 334 45.08 22.89 11.95
CA ILE A 334 43.67 22.61 12.22
C ILE A 334 43.18 23.39 13.44
N ALA A 335 43.99 23.49 14.51
CA ALA A 335 43.63 24.25 15.71
C ALA A 335 43.33 25.72 15.41
N ARG A 336 44.15 26.37 14.58
CA ARG A 336 43.94 27.78 14.19
C ARG A 336 42.66 27.99 13.39
N VAL A 337 42.36 27.08 12.46
CA VAL A 337 41.13 27.15 11.67
C VAL A 337 39.92 26.85 12.56
N ALA A 338 40.02 25.89 13.47
CA ALA A 338 38.97 25.53 14.40
C ALA A 338 38.63 26.65 15.38
N GLU A 339 39.62 27.39 15.88
CA GLU A 339 39.44 28.57 16.73
C GLU A 339 38.67 29.67 15.99
N THR A 340 39.18 30.05 14.81
CA THR A 340 38.52 31.05 13.95
C THR A 340 37.09 30.62 13.59
N PHE A 341 36.90 29.33 13.34
CA PHE A 341 35.59 28.76 13.03
C PHE A 341 34.63 28.89 14.22
N ARG A 342 35.08 28.58 15.44
CA ARG A 342 34.25 28.62 16.63
C ARG A 342 33.75 30.03 16.94
N GLU A 343 34.60 31.04 16.74
CA GLU A 343 34.23 32.45 16.88
C GLU A 343 33.12 32.81 15.89
N LEU A 344 33.32 32.52 14.61
CA LEU A 344 32.36 32.87 13.56
C LEU A 344 31.07 32.02 13.58
N ALA A 345 31.14 30.77 14.07
CA ALA A 345 29.99 29.87 14.15
C ALA A 345 29.00 30.27 15.26
N SER A 346 29.43 31.08 16.23
CA SER A 346 28.54 31.61 17.28
C SER A 346 27.45 32.56 16.73
N ASP A 347 27.67 33.15 15.55
CA ASP A 347 26.70 34.02 14.88
C ASP A 347 25.60 33.24 14.14
N ILE A 348 25.77 31.93 13.93
CA ILE A 348 24.79 31.11 13.20
C ILE A 348 23.66 30.71 14.15
N PRO A 349 22.39 31.08 13.88
CA PRO A 349 21.27 30.74 14.74
C PRO A 349 21.16 29.24 15.03
N PRO A 350 20.83 28.83 16.28
CA PRO A 350 20.71 27.41 16.63
C PRO A 350 19.57 26.70 15.91
N THR A 351 18.62 27.44 15.33
CA THR A 351 17.53 26.93 14.48
C THR A 351 18.03 26.34 13.16
N ILE A 352 19.21 26.76 12.69
CA ILE A 352 19.80 26.25 11.46
C ILE A 352 20.61 24.97 11.76
N SER A 353 20.21 23.87 11.14
CA SER A 353 20.86 22.57 11.27
C SER A 353 22.10 22.48 10.36
N TRP A 354 23.16 23.21 10.69
CA TRP A 354 24.45 23.14 10.00
C TRP A 354 25.41 22.11 10.60
N ILE A 355 26.35 21.63 9.78
CA ILE A 355 27.53 20.84 10.17
C ILE A 355 28.79 21.34 9.43
N LEU A 356 29.95 21.11 10.03
CA LEU A 356 31.27 21.22 9.40
C LEU A 356 31.66 19.84 8.86
N GLU A 357 31.65 19.71 7.55
CA GLU A 357 32.05 18.48 6.85
C GLU A 357 33.56 18.55 6.53
N VAL A 358 34.26 17.48 6.89
CA VAL A 358 35.67 17.26 6.61
C VAL A 358 35.78 16.19 5.55
N ASP A 359 36.23 16.58 4.36
CA ASP A 359 36.33 15.73 3.20
C ASP A 359 37.78 15.31 2.96
N GLY A 360 38.03 14.01 2.89
CA GLY A 360 39.33 13.44 2.58
C GLY A 360 39.45 13.00 1.12
N PHE A 361 40.59 13.31 0.50
CA PHE A 361 40.89 12.91 -0.89
C PHE A 361 42.30 12.34 -1.02
N THR A 362 42.48 11.42 -1.97
CA THR A 362 43.78 10.87 -2.36
C THR A 362 44.10 11.22 -3.82
N ASP A 363 45.32 10.91 -4.24
CA ASP A 363 45.65 10.81 -5.66
C ASP A 363 45.30 9.42 -6.23
N ASP A 364 45.66 9.21 -7.49
CA ASP A 364 45.39 8.00 -8.28
C ASP A 364 46.40 6.86 -8.07
N THR A 365 47.41 7.05 -7.21
CA THR A 365 48.44 6.05 -6.92
C THR A 365 47.80 4.89 -6.16
N PRO A 366 47.84 3.65 -6.69
CA PRO A 366 47.30 2.50 -5.98
C PRO A 366 48.09 2.23 -4.70
N LEU A 367 47.39 1.98 -3.60
CA LEU A 367 48.01 1.42 -2.40
C LEU A 367 48.35 -0.06 -2.62
N SER A 368 49.40 -0.55 -1.95
CA SER A 368 49.81 -1.95 -2.06
C SER A 368 48.78 -2.94 -1.50
N GLY A 369 47.80 -2.46 -0.73
CA GLY A 369 46.80 -3.26 -0.02
C GLY A 369 47.34 -4.07 1.16
N GLN A 370 48.65 -4.02 1.41
CA GLN A 370 49.34 -4.76 2.49
C GLN A 370 49.76 -3.85 3.67
N GLY A 371 49.54 -2.54 3.55
CA GLY A 371 49.80 -1.54 4.60
C GLY A 371 48.61 -1.35 5.55
N ALA A 372 48.62 -0.25 6.32
CA ALA A 372 47.56 0.07 7.28
C ALA A 372 46.18 0.34 6.64
N PHE A 373 46.15 0.68 5.35
CA PHE A 373 44.93 0.94 4.58
C PHE A 373 44.92 0.05 3.34
N ARG A 374 43.77 -0.56 3.05
CA ARG A 374 43.61 -1.49 1.93
C ARG A 374 43.49 -0.76 0.59
N ASP A 375 42.85 0.39 0.57
CA ASP A 375 42.65 1.21 -0.61
C ASP A 375 42.56 2.72 -0.29
N ASN A 376 42.40 3.51 -1.34
CA ASN A 376 42.30 4.97 -1.24
C ASN A 376 41.01 5.45 -0.58
N TRP A 377 39.94 4.64 -0.54
CA TRP A 377 38.73 4.97 0.22
C TRP A 377 39.01 4.92 1.71
N GLU A 378 39.62 3.83 2.20
CA GLU A 378 39.99 3.69 3.60
C GLU A 378 40.97 4.79 4.03
N LEU A 379 41.99 5.09 3.23
CA LEU A 379 42.97 6.14 3.56
C LEU A 379 42.33 7.54 3.64
N SER A 380 41.48 7.89 2.67
CA SER A 380 40.82 9.20 2.68
C SER A 380 39.84 9.35 3.83
N GLN A 381 39.04 8.32 4.11
CA GLN A 381 38.10 8.31 5.24
C GLN A 381 38.83 8.37 6.58
N ALA A 382 39.93 7.62 6.73
CA ALA A 382 40.74 7.62 7.95
C ALA A 382 41.34 9.00 8.21
N ARG A 383 41.89 9.66 7.18
CA ARG A 383 42.45 11.02 7.31
C ARG A 383 41.38 12.06 7.69
N ALA A 384 40.22 12.02 7.06
CA ALA A 384 39.10 12.90 7.41
C ALA A 384 38.65 12.67 8.86
N LEU A 385 38.56 11.40 9.27
CA LEU A 385 38.18 11.04 10.63
C LEU A 385 39.23 11.47 11.67
N SER A 386 40.53 11.38 11.37
CA SER A 386 41.60 11.86 12.26
C SER A 386 41.47 13.36 12.55
N VAL A 387 41.13 14.15 11.53
CA VAL A 387 40.86 15.59 11.70
C VAL A 387 39.62 15.82 12.56
N VAL A 388 38.53 15.08 12.32
CA VAL A 388 37.31 15.19 13.16
C VAL A 388 37.56 14.77 14.60
N ARG A 389 38.30 13.69 14.84
CA ARG A 389 38.68 13.25 16.19
C ARG A 389 39.51 14.30 16.89
N TYR A 390 40.53 14.85 16.24
CA TYR A 390 41.32 15.93 16.81
C TYR A 390 40.48 17.18 17.12
N LEU A 391 39.52 17.54 16.26
CA LEU A 391 38.58 18.62 16.54
C LEU A 391 37.72 18.35 17.80
N ILE A 392 37.28 17.11 18.01
CA ILE A 392 36.45 16.73 19.15
C ILE A 392 37.28 16.59 20.44
N ASP A 393 38.28 15.72 20.39
CA ASP A 393 39.00 15.19 21.55
C ASP A 393 39.97 16.23 22.13
N ASP A 394 40.70 16.94 21.27
CA ASP A 394 41.71 17.93 21.69
C ASP A 394 41.18 19.36 21.70
N LEU A 395 40.29 19.69 20.76
CA LEU A 395 39.79 21.07 20.58
C LEU A 395 38.37 21.27 21.09
N GLY A 396 37.69 20.23 21.60
CA GLY A 396 36.37 20.35 22.22
C GLY A 396 35.27 20.87 21.26
N PHE A 397 35.37 20.55 19.97
CA PHE A 397 34.38 20.94 18.98
C PHE A 397 33.12 20.04 19.10
N PRO A 398 31.89 20.57 18.99
CA PRO A 398 30.69 19.77 19.22
C PRO A 398 30.56 18.58 18.25
N PRO A 399 30.51 17.33 18.73
CA PRO A 399 30.47 16.15 17.84
C PRO A 399 29.27 16.11 16.90
N ARG A 400 28.13 16.68 17.34
CA ARG A 400 26.89 16.76 16.54
C ARG A 400 26.97 17.74 15.36
N ARG A 401 28.05 18.53 15.26
CA ARG A 401 28.29 19.53 14.21
C ARG A 401 29.41 19.10 13.26
N LEU A 402 29.87 17.85 13.30
CA LEU A 402 30.98 17.36 12.48
C LEU A 402 30.56 16.15 11.66
N ALA A 403 31.08 16.08 10.44
CA ALA A 403 31.02 14.90 9.59
C ALA A 403 32.39 14.66 8.97
N ALA A 404 32.78 13.40 8.82
CA ALA A 404 33.99 12.99 8.13
C ALA A 404 33.61 12.14 6.92
N THR A 405 33.99 12.57 5.72
CA THR A 405 33.68 11.87 4.47
C THR A 405 34.97 11.56 3.72
N GLY A 406 35.20 10.32 3.30
CA GLY A 406 36.28 9.96 2.38
C GLY A 406 35.76 9.83 0.95
N PHE A 407 36.48 10.37 -0.04
CA PHE A 407 36.12 10.30 -1.46
C PHE A 407 37.13 9.51 -2.32
N GLY A 408 38.21 9.03 -1.71
CA GLY A 408 39.32 8.39 -2.41
C GLY A 408 39.89 9.26 -3.53
N GLN A 409 40.19 8.63 -4.66
CA GLN A 409 40.80 9.26 -5.84
C GLN A 409 39.80 9.81 -6.86
N TYR A 410 38.50 9.66 -6.62
CA TYR A 410 37.45 9.83 -7.64
C TYR A 410 36.98 11.28 -7.81
N GLN A 411 37.56 12.23 -7.09
CA GLN A 411 37.32 13.67 -7.24
C GLN A 411 38.64 14.45 -7.34
N PRO A 412 39.39 14.29 -8.45
CA PRO A 412 40.62 15.04 -8.68
C PRO A 412 40.31 16.51 -8.98
N VAL A 413 41.10 17.41 -8.39
CA VAL A 413 41.05 18.86 -8.69
C VAL A 413 41.95 19.19 -9.88
N VAL A 414 43.05 18.46 -10.03
CA VAL A 414 43.99 18.61 -11.15
C VAL A 414 44.12 17.27 -11.86
N GLY A 415 43.89 17.26 -13.17
CA GLY A 415 44.10 16.08 -14.00
C GLY A 415 45.58 15.80 -14.29
N GLY A 416 45.90 14.55 -14.60
CA GLY A 416 47.24 14.12 -14.99
C GLY A 416 48.01 13.40 -13.88
N THR A 417 49.17 12.85 -14.24
CA THR A 417 49.95 11.93 -13.39
C THR A 417 51.26 12.52 -12.90
N SER A 418 51.45 13.83 -13.00
CA SER A 418 52.65 14.51 -12.48
C SER A 418 52.62 14.54 -10.95
N GLU A 419 53.80 14.58 -10.31
CA GLU A 419 53.86 14.64 -8.84
C GLU A 419 53.16 15.88 -8.28
N SER A 420 53.27 17.02 -8.98
CA SER A 420 52.56 18.24 -8.62
C SER A 420 51.04 18.09 -8.71
N ALA A 421 50.51 17.37 -9.71
CA ALA A 421 49.07 17.11 -9.82
C ALA A 421 48.60 16.16 -8.71
N ARG A 422 49.38 15.11 -8.42
CA ARG A 422 49.08 14.16 -7.33
C ARG A 422 49.09 14.83 -5.96
N ALA A 423 50.10 15.63 -5.66
CA ALA A 423 50.19 16.39 -4.41
C ALA A 423 48.99 17.31 -4.19
N GLN A 424 48.43 17.90 -5.26
CA GLN A 424 47.22 18.73 -5.16
C GLN A 424 45.94 17.92 -4.98
N ASN A 425 45.87 16.71 -5.50
CA ASN A 425 44.73 15.82 -5.30
C ASN A 425 44.71 15.21 -3.89
N ARG A 426 45.89 14.98 -3.29
CA ARG A 426 46.05 14.64 -1.88
C ARG A 426 45.74 15.84 -0.97
N ARG A 427 44.47 15.97 -0.56
CA ARG A 427 44.03 17.11 0.25
C ARG A 427 42.94 16.74 1.25
N ILE A 428 42.76 17.62 2.23
CA ILE A 428 41.57 17.67 3.09
C ILE A 428 40.82 18.95 2.77
N GLU A 429 39.51 18.87 2.63
CA GLU A 429 38.64 20.04 2.48
C GLU A 429 37.72 20.18 3.68
N LEU A 430 37.60 21.40 4.21
CA LEU A 430 36.62 21.74 5.24
C LEU A 430 35.55 22.63 4.62
N LYS A 431 34.29 22.27 4.78
CA LYS A 431 33.15 23.06 4.28
C LYS A 431 31.97 23.07 5.26
N LEU A 432 31.17 24.13 5.21
CA LEU A 432 29.95 24.27 5.99
C LEU A 432 28.76 23.80 5.13
N THR A 433 27.98 22.86 5.65
CA THR A 433 26.80 22.30 4.95
C THR A 433 25.62 22.13 5.89
N GLU A 434 24.45 21.86 5.32
CA GLU A 434 23.26 21.44 6.07
C GLU A 434 23.43 19.98 6.53
N ARG A 435 22.82 19.66 7.68
CA ARG A 435 22.87 18.36 8.34
C ARG A 435 22.06 17.28 7.64
#